data_AF-A0A3P6TA22-F1
#
_entry.id   AF-A0A3P6TA22-F1
#
_cell.length_a   1.000
_cell.length_b   1.000
_cell.length_c   1.000
_cell.angle_alpha   90.00
_cell.angle_beta   90.00
_cell.angle_gamma   90.00
#
_symmetry.space_group_name_H-M   'P 1'
#
loop_
_entity.id
_entity.type
_entity.pdbx_description
1 polymer ?
#
loop_
_entity_poly.entity_id
_entity_poly.type
_entity_poly.pdbx_seq_one_letter_code
_entity_poly.pdbx_strand_id
1 'polypeptide(L)' 'MHEMELVHIISIDEVRQVIRVLVYVVEQWDDPTLSWDPTNFSGLRFTWLPEDSIWIPDIIVFNMLVFFVNTTQ' A
#
# COMPACT_ATOMS: atom_id res chain seq x y z
N MET A 1 0.25 -2.17 -10.41
CA MET A 1 -0.08 -0.76 -10.71
C MET A 1 -0.08 -0.04 -9.37
N HIS A 2 0.62 1.09 -9.27
CA HIS A 2 0.72 1.85 -8.03
C HIS A 2 -0.13 3.09 -8.19
N GLU A 3 -1.13 3.26 -7.33
CA GLU A 3 -2.00 4.43 -7.34
C GLU A 3 -1.82 5.21 -6.05
N MET A 4 -1.50 6.49 -6.20
CA MET A 4 -1.38 7.41 -5.07
C MET A 4 -2.34 8.57 -5.27
N GLU A 5 -3.11 8.85 -4.23
CA GLU A 5 -4.06 9.95 -4.20
C GLU A 5 -3.72 10.90 -3.07
N LEU A 6 -3.42 12.16 -3.41
CA LEU A 6 -3.31 13.23 -2.41
C LEU A 6 -4.72 13.57 -1.93
N VAL A 7 -4.99 13.27 -0.67
CA VAL A 7 -6.29 13.54 -0.05
C VAL A 7 -6.32 14.97 0.46
N HIS A 8 -5.40 15.32 1.36
CA HIS A 8 -5.36 16.63 2.02
C HIS A 8 -3.93 17.14 2.22
N ILE A 9 -3.78 18.47 2.17
CA ILE A 9 -2.61 19.18 2.70
C ILE A 9 -2.95 19.62 4.13
N ILE A 10 -2.24 19.08 5.11
CA ILE A 10 -2.51 19.31 6.53
C ILE A 10 -1.85 20.61 6.99
N SER A 11 -0.58 20.84 6.62
CA SER A 11 0.17 22.04 7.01
C SER A 11 1.40 22.26 6.13
N ILE A 12 1.82 23.51 5.98
CA ILE A 12 3.07 23.90 5.29
C ILE A 12 3.91 24.72 6.26
N ASP A 13 5.18 24.36 6.43
CA ASP A 13 6.22 25.16 7.08
C ASP A 13 7.23 25.57 6.01
N GLU A 14 7.08 26.77 5.47
CA GLU A 14 7.89 27.29 4.37
C GLU A 14 9.34 27.52 4.76
N VAL A 15 9.58 27.95 6.00
CA VAL A 15 10.93 28.26 6.51
C VAL A 15 11.75 26.98 6.66
N ARG A 16 11.12 25.90 7.13
CA ARG A 16 11.76 24.59 7.24
C ARG A 16 11.64 23.74 5.99
N GLN A 17 10.93 24.23 4.96
CA GLN A 17 10.59 23.50 3.74
C GLN A 17 9.94 22.13 4.00
N VAL A 18 8.98 22.09 4.94
CA VAL A 18 8.27 20.87 5.32
C VAL A 18 6.80 20.97 4.97
N ILE A 19 6.27 19.97 4.28
CA ILE A 19 4.83 19.82 4.02
C ILE A 19 4.34 18.56 4.71
N ARG A 20 3.21 18.66 5.41
CA ARG A 20 2.46 17.51 5.92
C ARG A 20 1.23 17.28 5.06
N VAL A 21 1.08 16.08 4.55
CA VAL A 21 -0.02 15.64 3.69
C VAL A 21 -0.61 14.33 4.18
N LEU A 22 -1.88 14.10 3.84
CA LEU A 22 -2.52 12.80 3.90
C LEU A 22 -2.60 12.26 2.47
N VAL A 23 -2.05 11.07 2.25
CA VAL A 23 -2.02 10.38 0.96
C VAL A 23 -2.61 8.98 1.15
N TYR A 24 -3.49 8.57 0.25
CA TYR A 24 -3.86 7.16 0.11
C TYR A 24 -2.96 6.50 -0.93
N VAL A 25 -2.46 5.31 -0.60
CA VAL A 25 -1.61 4.51 -1.49
C VAL A 25 -2.29 3.16 -1.65
N VAL A 26 -2.58 2.80 -2.91
CA VAL A 26 -3.13 1.50 -3.27
C VAL A 26 -2.09 0.76 -4.09
N GLU A 27 -1.76 -0.44 -3.60
CA GLU A 27 -0.68 -1.25 -4.11
C GLU A 27 -1.24 -2.55 -4.69
N GLN A 28 -0.83 -2.86 -5.92
CA GLN A 28 -1.18 -4.09 -6.59
C GLN A 28 0.06 -4.65 -7.28
N TRP A 29 0.45 -5.84 -6.86
CA TRP A 29 1.55 -6.61 -7.44
C TRP A 29 1.05 -7.99 -7.90
N ASP A 30 1.79 -8.60 -8.81
CA ASP A 30 1.58 -9.97 -9.25
C ASP A 30 2.60 -10.86 -8.52
N ASP A 31 2.11 -11.85 -7.78
CA ASP A 31 2.93 -12.87 -7.13
C ASP A 31 2.74 -14.22 -7.85
N PRO A 32 3.72 -14.66 -8.66
CA PRO A 32 3.63 -15.92 -9.38
C PRO A 32 3.49 -17.15 -8.47
N THR A 33 3.96 -17.07 -7.22
CA THR A 33 3.90 -18.18 -6.26
C THR A 33 2.49 -18.39 -5.70
N LEU A 34 1.62 -17.38 -5.82
CA LEU A 34 0.22 -17.41 -5.39
C LEU A 34 -0.75 -17.68 -6.55
N SER A 35 -0.26 -18.24 -7.66
CA SER A 35 -1.10 -18.61 -8.81
C SER A 35 -1.65 -20.04 -8.68
N TRP A 36 -2.91 -20.25 -9.08
CA TRP A 36 -3.53 -21.58 -9.13
C TRP A 36 -4.52 -21.72 -10.30
N ASP A 37 -4.79 -22.97 -10.71
CA ASP A 37 -5.88 -23.27 -11.65
C ASP A 37 -7.22 -23.32 -10.89
N PRO A 38 -8.19 -22.44 -11.20
CA PRO A 38 -9.49 -22.41 -10.53
C PRO A 38 -10.24 -23.75 -10.60
N THR A 39 -10.03 -24.56 -11.63
CA THR A 39 -10.72 -25.85 -11.80
C THR A 39 -10.36 -26.85 -10.70
N ASN A 40 -9.14 -26.75 -10.15
CA ASN A 40 -8.69 -27.57 -9.02
C ASN A 40 -9.31 -27.14 -7.68
N PHE A 41 -9.92 -25.96 -7.62
CA PHE A 41 -10.49 -25.36 -6.41
C PHE A 41 -11.95 -24.93 -6.61
N SER A 42 -12.75 -25.76 -7.29
CA SER A 42 -14.19 -25.54 -7.50
C SER A 42 -14.55 -24.18 -8.13
N GLY A 43 -13.67 -23.62 -8.94
CA GLY A 43 -13.84 -22.33 -9.60
C GLY A 43 -13.45 -21.11 -8.75
N LEU A 44 -12.75 -21.30 -7.62
CA LEU A 44 -12.26 -20.20 -6.78
C LEU A 44 -11.27 -19.34 -7.58
N ARG A 45 -11.55 -18.04 -7.69
CA ARG A 45 -10.70 -17.06 -8.41
C ARG A 45 -10.07 -16.01 -7.50
N PHE A 46 -10.66 -15.78 -6.33
CA PHE A 46 -10.21 -14.78 -5.37
C PHE A 46 -10.34 -15.35 -3.97
N THR A 47 -9.35 -15.05 -3.12
CA THR A 47 -9.35 -15.39 -1.71
C THR A 47 -8.61 -14.31 -0.93
N TRP A 48 -8.83 -14.25 0.39
CA TRP A 48 -8.13 -13.37 1.30
C TRP A 48 -7.08 -14.18 2.06
N LEU A 49 -5.86 -13.65 2.17
CA LEU A 49 -4.75 -14.27 2.89
C LEU A 49 -4.28 -13.32 4.01
N PRO A 50 -3.85 -13.85 5.17
CA PRO A 50 -3.20 -13.04 6.19
C PRO A 50 -1.92 -12.39 5.65
N GLU A 51 -1.71 -11.13 6.01
CA GLU A 51 -0.55 -10.34 5.58
C GLU A 51 0.78 -11.04 5.89
N ASP A 52 0.91 -11.55 7.12
CA ASP A 52 2.11 -12.24 7.62
C ASP A 52 2.45 -13.56 6.90
N SER A 53 1.56 -14.04 6.03
CA SER A 53 1.71 -15.33 5.33
C SER A 53 2.18 -15.19 3.87
N ILE A 54 2.24 -13.97 3.34
CA ILE A 54 2.60 -13.71 1.95
C ILE A 54 3.77 -12.72 1.87
N TRP A 55 4.48 -12.74 0.74
CA TRP A 55 5.45 -11.69 0.46
C TRP A 55 4.73 -10.43 0.02
N ILE A 56 5.18 -9.29 0.55
CA ILE A 56 4.65 -7.96 0.25
C ILE A 56 5.84 -7.07 -0.12
N PRO A 57 5.74 -6.24 -1.17
CA PRO A 57 6.82 -5.35 -1.54
C PRO A 57 7.09 -4.31 -0.43
N ASP A 58 8.37 -4.07 -0.14
CA ASP A 58 8.78 -2.97 0.72
C ASP A 58 8.57 -1.62 0.00
N ILE A 59 7.71 -0.76 0.57
CA ILE A 59 7.42 0.56 0.01
C ILE A 59 8.25 1.61 0.73
N ILE A 60 9.02 2.38 -0.04
CA ILE A 60 9.89 3.44 0.49
C ILE A 60 9.47 4.78 -0.09
N VAL A 61 9.19 5.75 0.79
CA VAL A 61 8.97 7.14 0.39
C VAL A 61 10.28 7.91 0.47
N PHE A 62 10.93 8.08 -0.68
CA PHE A 62 12.16 8.87 -0.79
C PHE A 62 11.80 10.36 -0.68
N ASN A 63 12.32 11.04 0.35
CA ASN A 63 12.03 12.44 0.75
C ASN A 63 10.86 12.63 1.73
N MET A 64 10.68 11.70 2.66
CA MET A 64 9.79 11.89 3.80
C MET A 64 10.61 12.18 5.07
N LEU A 65 10.22 13.21 5.82
CA LEU A 65 10.83 13.49 7.13
C LEU A 65 10.27 12.59 8.24
N VAL A 66 8.96 12.32 8.22
CA VAL A 66 8.27 11.43 9.16
C VAL A 66 7.07 10.78 8.47
N PHE A 67 6.93 9.45 8.60
CA PHE A 67 5.77 8.70 8.14
C PHE A 67 4.85 8.36 9.31
N PHE A 68 3.55 8.54 9.12
CA PHE A 68 2.53 8.09 10.07
C PHE A 68 1.53 7.19 9.33
N VAL A 69 1.44 5.93 9.74
CA VAL A 69 0.40 5.01 9.30
C VAL A 69 -0.69 5.01 10.36
N ASN A 70 -1.91 5.36 9.97
CA ASN A 70 -3.07 5.06 10.79
C ASN A 70 -3.47 3.60 10.51
N THR A 71 -2.97 2.66 11.30
CA THR A 71 -3.58 1.33 11.37
C THR A 71 -4.85 1.46 12.19
N THR A 72 -6.02 1.44 11.54
CA THR A 72 -7.26 1.11 12.26
C THR A 72 -7.09 -0.30 12.81
N GLN A 73 -7.10 -0.42 14.14
CA GLN A 73 -7.28 -1.70 14.82
C GLN A 73 -8.70 -2.22 14.63
#